data_AF-A0A524EPT7-F1
#
_entry.id   AF-A0A524EPT7-F1
#
_cell.length_a   1.000
_cell.length_b   1.000
_cell.length_c   1.000
_cell.angle_alpha   90.00
_cell.angle_beta   90.00
_cell.angle_gamma   90.00
#
_symmetry.space_group_name_H-M   'P 1'
#
loop_
_entity.id
_entity.type
_entity.pdbx_description
1 polymer ?
#
loop_
_entity_poly.entity_id
_entity_poly.type
_entity_poly.pdbx_seq_one_letter_code
_entity_poly.pdbx_strand_id
1 'polypeptide(L)'
;MSEPPKPYEIIEKVKKGKLNKSDATELLISLIEGSHDSKLRAESIIALDHIAFKTENIFKIIENHLISDKNPIVRKAAVIAITNHFLKEGLNSLKWVIMHDDSPLVMKTLFEFLTKFKEQPLEFLNKELNVWMEKFAAEIGVVMEEAKFFLDLEALFADGNESYEIDTSMYKYFKILTDFKSSKPWLALKDEHVEILNFNYFNWKFLKENKGNIESIMKLSSPDLFLRSFQKFNLMHNDSMKIPESIGLLKHLKVLNLSRNKLTSIPDSISSLSSIESLNLSRNNISEISDSICTLTSLQKLNLSHNFIEKIPHSIKNLEKLRILKLHKNKINNFPDSSDQYFSSLEIFRI
;
A
#
# COMPACT_ATOMS: atom_id res chain seq x y z
N MET A 1 0.40 -23.27 32.08
CA MET A 1 1.02 -21.95 32.32
C MET A 1 0.01 -20.89 31.92
N SER A 2 -0.13 -19.81 32.69
CA SER A 2 -0.98 -18.68 32.32
C SER A 2 -0.45 -18.03 31.03
N GLU A 3 -1.36 -17.57 30.17
CA GLU A 3 -1.02 -16.81 28.96
C GLU A 3 -0.18 -15.58 29.33
N PRO A 4 0.88 -15.24 28.57
CA PRO A 4 1.69 -14.05 28.85
C PRO A 4 0.83 -12.78 28.79
N PRO A 5 1.09 -11.78 29.66
CA PRO A 5 0.31 -10.55 29.70
C PRO A 5 0.45 -9.78 28.38
N LYS A 6 -0.65 -9.20 27.89
CA LYS A 6 -0.61 -8.42 26.64
C LYS A 6 0.05 -7.06 26.88
N PRO A 7 0.83 -6.51 25.93
CA PRO A 7 1.55 -5.25 26.15
C PRO A 7 0.64 -4.08 26.52
N TYR A 8 -0.55 -3.98 25.90
CA TYR A 8 -1.51 -2.93 26.26
C TYR A 8 -1.99 -3.03 27.72
N GLU A 9 -2.09 -4.23 28.29
CA GLU A 9 -2.51 -4.44 29.68
C GLU A 9 -1.44 -3.97 30.66
N ILE A 10 -0.17 -4.16 30.30
CA ILE A 10 0.98 -3.65 31.04
C ILE A 10 0.91 -2.12 31.08
N ILE A 11 0.72 -1.48 29.92
CA ILE A 11 0.57 -0.01 29.84
C ILE A 11 -0.62 0.51 30.63
N GLU A 12 -1.77 -0.16 30.55
CA GLU A 12 -2.96 0.22 31.33
C GLU A 12 -2.74 0.08 32.85
N LYS A 13 -1.99 -0.93 33.30
CA LYS A 13 -1.60 -1.04 34.72
C LYS A 13 -0.69 0.10 35.17
N VAL A 14 0.27 0.52 34.32
CA VAL A 14 1.13 1.67 34.60
C VAL A 14 0.30 2.95 34.71
N LYS A 15 -0.61 3.21 33.77
CA LYS A 15 -1.50 4.39 33.79
C LYS A 15 -2.38 4.44 35.05
N LYS A 16 -2.82 3.28 35.54
CA LYS A 16 -3.64 3.15 36.76
C LYS A 16 -2.81 3.16 38.06
N GLY A 17 -1.49 3.34 37.98
CA GLY A 17 -0.59 3.29 39.14
C GLY A 17 -0.48 1.89 39.79
N LYS A 18 -0.94 0.84 39.10
CA LYS A 18 -0.94 -0.55 39.60
C LYS A 18 0.35 -1.31 39.30
N LEU A 19 1.21 -0.74 38.48
CA LEU A 19 2.51 -1.29 38.11
C LEU A 19 3.47 -0.12 37.93
N ASN A 20 4.66 -0.21 38.52
CA ASN A 20 5.66 0.84 38.34
C ASN A 20 6.32 0.72 36.95
N LYS A 21 6.97 1.79 36.50
CA LYS A 21 7.58 1.85 35.17
C LYS A 21 8.75 0.87 34.99
N SER A 22 9.51 0.60 36.05
CA SER A 22 10.67 -0.32 36.01
C SER A 22 10.20 -1.75 35.77
N ASP A 23 9.29 -2.24 36.61
CA ASP A 23 8.72 -3.58 36.49
C ASP A 23 8.01 -3.76 35.14
N ALA A 24 7.29 -2.74 34.67
CA ALA A 24 6.66 -2.76 33.36
C ALA A 24 7.70 -2.87 32.23
N THR A 25 8.83 -2.18 32.36
CA THR A 25 9.93 -2.25 31.38
C THR A 25 10.55 -3.64 31.34
N GLU A 26 10.83 -4.24 32.51
CA GLU A 26 11.36 -5.60 32.62
C GLU A 26 10.40 -6.65 32.02
N LEU A 27 9.10 -6.53 32.29
CA LEU A 27 8.09 -7.40 31.70
C LEU A 27 8.08 -7.28 30.17
N LEU A 28 8.11 -6.05 29.63
CA LEU A 28 8.14 -5.83 28.18
C LEU A 28 9.41 -6.38 27.55
N ILE A 29 10.58 -6.19 28.17
CA ILE A 29 11.85 -6.78 27.69
C ILE A 29 11.74 -8.31 27.66
N SER A 30 11.20 -8.92 28.71
CA SER A 30 11.00 -10.37 28.76
C SER A 30 10.09 -10.88 27.63
N LEU A 31 9.04 -10.12 27.27
CA LEU A 31 8.18 -10.42 26.13
C LEU A 31 8.89 -10.27 24.79
N ILE A 32 9.77 -9.27 24.66
CA ILE A 32 10.56 -9.03 23.44
C ILE A 32 11.54 -10.19 23.21
N GLU A 33 12.35 -10.54 24.21
CA GLU A 33 13.43 -11.52 24.03
C GLU A 33 12.95 -12.97 24.13
N GLY A 34 11.90 -13.24 24.91
CA GLY A 34 11.44 -14.59 25.25
C GLY A 34 10.31 -15.14 24.38
N SER A 35 9.67 -14.31 23.54
CA SER A 35 8.50 -14.72 22.76
C SER A 35 8.84 -15.17 21.34
N HIS A 36 8.27 -16.29 20.91
CA HIS A 36 8.26 -16.69 19.51
C HIS A 36 7.22 -15.93 18.67
N ASP A 37 6.20 -15.33 19.31
CA ASP A 37 5.17 -14.53 18.65
C ASP A 37 5.72 -13.15 18.27
N SER A 38 5.91 -12.93 16.98
CA SER A 38 6.41 -11.68 16.41
C SER A 38 5.49 -10.48 16.64
N LYS A 39 4.16 -10.69 16.67
CA LYS A 39 3.22 -9.61 16.95
C LYS A 39 3.35 -9.19 18.40
N LEU A 40 3.45 -10.15 19.32
CA LEU A 40 3.70 -9.86 20.73
C LEU A 40 5.02 -9.10 20.93
N ARG A 41 6.11 -9.52 20.26
CA ARG A 41 7.40 -8.81 20.30
C ARG A 41 7.27 -7.37 19.80
N ALA A 42 6.67 -7.17 18.62
CA ALA A 42 6.50 -5.85 18.01
C ALA A 42 5.62 -4.92 18.86
N GLU A 43 4.50 -5.42 19.38
CA GLU A 43 3.62 -4.68 20.29
C GLU A 43 4.35 -4.30 21.58
N SER A 44 5.24 -5.17 22.08
CA SER A 44 6.05 -4.90 23.27
C SER A 44 7.08 -3.80 23.03
N ILE A 45 7.74 -3.78 21.86
CA ILE A 45 8.65 -2.69 21.45
C ILE A 45 7.88 -1.35 21.38
N ILE A 46 6.69 -1.34 20.78
CA ILE A 46 5.86 -0.13 20.68
C ILE A 46 5.36 0.31 22.07
N ALA A 47 5.01 -0.64 22.93
CA ALA A 47 4.53 -0.34 24.29
C ALA A 47 5.60 0.36 25.12
N LEU A 48 6.88 0.00 24.94
CA LEU A 48 7.99 0.67 25.62
C LEU A 48 7.91 2.21 25.41
N ASP A 49 7.58 2.71 24.21
CA ASP A 49 7.46 4.16 23.89
C ASP A 49 6.63 4.93 24.95
N HIS A 50 5.56 4.31 25.42
CA HIS A 50 4.60 4.90 26.35
C HIS A 50 5.11 4.98 27.80
N ILE A 51 6.24 4.34 28.11
CA ILE A 51 6.80 4.26 29.47
C ILE A 51 7.98 5.25 29.66
N ALA A 52 8.50 5.83 28.57
CA ALA A 52 9.63 6.78 28.55
C ALA A 52 10.95 6.16 29.04
N PHE A 53 11.43 5.16 28.31
CA PHE A 53 12.65 4.40 28.57
C PHE A 53 13.76 4.89 27.63
N LYS A 54 14.90 5.32 28.17
CA LYS A 54 16.07 5.71 27.37
C LYS A 54 17.34 5.22 28.04
N THR A 55 17.54 3.90 28.03
CA THR A 55 18.76 3.29 28.55
C THR A 55 19.53 2.61 27.41
N GLU A 56 20.85 2.57 27.54
CA GLU A 56 21.73 1.90 26.58
C GLU A 56 21.38 0.41 26.43
N ASN A 57 20.96 -0.25 27.52
CA ASN A 57 20.54 -1.64 27.48
C ASN A 57 19.35 -1.85 26.54
N ILE A 58 18.34 -0.99 26.63
CA ILE A 58 17.14 -1.16 25.81
C ILE A 58 17.42 -0.80 24.36
N PHE A 59 18.29 0.20 24.11
CA PHE A 59 18.78 0.45 22.77
C PHE A 59 19.39 -0.81 22.14
N LYS A 60 20.31 -1.51 22.83
CA LYS A 60 20.93 -2.74 22.33
C LYS A 60 19.91 -3.83 22.03
N ILE A 61 18.90 -4.00 22.89
CA ILE A 61 17.82 -4.97 22.65
C ILE A 61 17.06 -4.64 21.37
N ILE A 62 16.66 -3.37 21.21
CA ILE A 62 15.91 -2.93 20.02
C ILE A 62 16.77 -3.02 18.76
N GLU A 63 18.04 -2.62 18.83
CA GLU A 63 19.01 -2.71 17.74
C GLU A 63 19.22 -4.16 17.27
N ASN A 64 19.36 -5.10 18.20
CA ASN A 64 19.49 -6.52 17.86
C ASN A 64 18.27 -7.03 17.08
N HIS A 65 17.07 -6.62 17.47
CA HIS A 65 15.83 -6.99 16.78
C HIS A 65 15.68 -6.28 15.44
N LEU A 66 16.15 -5.03 15.32
CA LEU A 66 16.20 -4.33 14.05
C LEU A 66 17.07 -5.08 13.03
N ILE A 67 18.24 -5.54 13.45
CA ILE A 67 19.24 -6.13 12.54
C ILE A 67 18.96 -7.61 12.26
N SER A 68 18.51 -8.37 13.27
CA SER A 68 18.53 -9.85 13.21
C SER A 68 17.16 -10.52 13.26
N ASP A 69 16.07 -9.80 13.59
CA ASP A 69 14.75 -10.44 13.63
C ASP A 69 14.27 -10.73 12.20
N LYS A 70 13.85 -11.98 11.97
CA LYS A 70 13.37 -12.44 10.67
C LYS A 70 12.03 -11.81 10.29
N ASN A 71 11.25 -11.36 11.28
CA ASN A 71 9.92 -10.83 11.03
C ASN A 71 9.94 -9.31 10.80
N PRO A 72 9.44 -8.82 9.65
CA PRO A 72 9.48 -7.41 9.31
C PRO A 72 8.59 -6.53 10.18
N ILE A 73 7.55 -7.07 10.84
CA ILE A 73 6.72 -6.31 11.78
C ILE A 73 7.54 -5.93 13.01
N VAL A 74 8.43 -6.82 13.48
CA VAL A 74 9.34 -6.54 14.60
C VAL A 74 10.41 -5.53 14.17
N ARG A 75 11.04 -5.73 13.02
CA ARG A 75 12.03 -4.77 12.49
C ARG A 75 11.42 -3.38 12.29
N LYS A 76 10.20 -3.29 11.75
CA LYS A 76 9.43 -2.03 11.66
C LYS A 76 9.23 -1.36 13.01
N ALA A 77 8.80 -2.12 14.03
CA ALA A 77 8.64 -1.59 15.39
C ALA A 77 9.97 -1.07 15.95
N ALA A 78 11.07 -1.77 15.68
CA ALA A 78 12.40 -1.36 16.09
C ALA A 78 12.87 -0.08 15.38
N VAL A 79 12.61 0.09 14.07
CA VAL A 79 12.85 1.35 13.35
C VAL A 79 12.15 2.51 14.06
N ILE A 80 10.84 2.37 14.32
CA ILE A 80 10.04 3.43 14.96
C ILE A 80 10.63 3.80 16.33
N ALA A 81 10.96 2.80 17.15
CA ALA A 81 11.51 3.02 18.48
C ALA A 81 12.88 3.72 18.43
N ILE A 82 13.77 3.29 17.53
CA ILE A 82 15.08 3.93 17.33
C ILE A 82 14.91 5.36 16.85
N THR A 83 14.05 5.60 15.86
CA THR A 83 13.86 6.96 15.31
C THR A 83 13.26 7.93 16.32
N ASN A 84 12.40 7.46 17.23
CA ASN A 84 11.77 8.29 18.24
C ASN A 84 12.68 8.56 19.45
N HIS A 85 13.49 7.58 19.87
CA HIS A 85 14.16 7.64 21.18
C HIS A 85 15.68 7.59 21.14
N PHE A 86 16.26 6.93 20.14
CA PHE A 86 17.67 6.57 20.05
C PHE A 86 18.28 7.00 18.71
N LEU A 87 17.82 8.13 18.17
CA LEU A 87 18.16 8.51 16.81
C LEU A 87 19.67 8.65 16.61
N LYS A 88 20.39 9.21 17.60
CA LYS A 88 21.84 9.43 17.52
C LYS A 88 22.61 8.11 17.58
N GLU A 89 22.23 7.23 18.49
CA GLU A 89 22.83 5.93 18.73
C GLU A 89 22.57 4.97 17.56
N GLY A 90 21.36 5.00 17.01
CA GLY A 90 20.90 4.09 15.97
C GLY A 90 21.25 4.48 14.53
N LEU A 91 21.94 5.60 14.29
CA LEU A 91 22.27 6.07 12.93
C LEU A 91 22.95 5.00 12.07
N ASN A 92 23.92 4.27 12.63
CA ASN A 92 24.64 3.23 11.90
C ASN A 92 23.76 2.03 11.59
N SER A 93 22.87 1.66 12.51
CA SER A 93 21.98 0.51 12.38
C SER A 93 20.86 0.81 11.38
N LEU A 94 20.32 2.03 11.39
CA LEU A 94 19.40 2.49 10.34
C LEU A 94 20.07 2.50 8.96
N LYS A 95 21.34 2.92 8.87
CA LYS A 95 22.11 2.85 7.61
C LYS A 95 22.22 1.41 7.12
N TRP A 96 22.59 0.49 8.00
CA TRP A 96 22.74 -0.92 7.66
C TRP A 96 21.44 -1.50 7.10
N VAL A 97 20.30 -1.17 7.72
CA VAL A 97 18.96 -1.60 7.27
C VAL A 97 18.65 -1.06 5.89
N ILE A 98 18.86 0.23 5.61
CA ILE A 98 18.64 0.81 4.27
C ILE A 98 19.44 0.06 3.19
N MET A 99 20.62 -0.44 3.54
CA MET A 99 21.51 -1.11 2.58
C MET A 99 21.18 -2.59 2.36
N HIS A 100 20.47 -3.26 3.28
CA HIS A 100 20.37 -4.72 3.30
C HIS A 100 18.96 -5.28 3.53
N ASP A 101 17.99 -4.49 3.97
CA ASP A 101 16.61 -4.94 4.18
C ASP A 101 15.80 -4.85 2.88
N ASP A 102 15.06 -5.90 2.58
CA ASP A 102 14.18 -6.05 1.43
C ASP A 102 12.69 -5.95 1.79
N SER A 103 12.38 -5.67 3.07
CA SER A 103 11.00 -5.60 3.52
C SER A 103 10.35 -4.28 3.14
N PRO A 104 9.21 -4.32 2.44
CA PRO A 104 8.51 -3.10 2.09
C PRO A 104 7.93 -2.41 3.34
N LEU A 105 7.63 -3.16 4.42
CA LEU A 105 7.18 -2.56 5.68
C LEU A 105 8.29 -1.72 6.32
N VAL A 106 9.52 -2.25 6.35
CA VAL A 106 10.67 -1.58 6.97
C VAL A 106 11.10 -0.39 6.12
N MET A 107 11.27 -0.59 4.81
CA MET A 107 11.71 0.47 3.90
C MET A 107 10.70 1.61 3.78
N LYS A 108 9.39 1.30 3.73
CA LYS A 108 8.35 2.34 3.79
C LYS A 108 8.44 3.15 5.09
N THR A 109 8.64 2.48 6.23
CA THR A 109 8.72 3.15 7.54
C THR A 109 9.91 4.11 7.60
N LEU A 110 11.08 3.70 7.09
CA LEU A 110 12.26 4.57 6.99
C LEU A 110 12.01 5.77 6.08
N PHE A 111 11.36 5.56 4.93
CA PHE A 111 11.02 6.64 4.01
C PHE A 111 10.06 7.66 4.63
N GLU A 112 9.01 7.20 5.30
CA GLU A 112 8.06 8.08 6.00
C GLU A 112 8.71 8.89 7.13
N PHE A 113 9.70 8.31 7.82
CA PHE A 113 10.48 9.04 8.82
C PHE A 113 11.36 10.11 8.17
N LEU A 114 12.19 9.72 7.21
CA LEU A 114 13.20 10.61 6.60
C LEU A 114 12.58 11.75 5.79
N THR A 115 11.40 11.55 5.20
CA THR A 115 10.67 12.63 4.52
C THR A 115 10.16 13.71 5.46
N LYS A 116 9.89 13.39 6.73
CA LYS A 116 9.41 14.35 7.74
C LYS A 116 10.54 15.16 8.37
N PHE A 117 11.76 14.61 8.45
CA PHE A 117 12.88 15.22 9.16
C PHE A 117 14.07 15.42 8.22
N LYS A 118 14.31 16.68 7.81
CA LYS A 118 15.40 17.06 6.89
C LYS A 118 16.64 17.63 7.61
N GLU A 119 16.78 17.37 8.91
CA GLU A 119 17.89 17.93 9.70
C GLU A 119 19.24 17.29 9.35
N GLN A 120 20.32 18.04 9.59
CA GLN A 120 21.71 17.68 9.25
C GLN A 120 22.19 16.28 9.69
N PRO A 121 21.83 15.68 10.85
CA PRO A 121 22.30 14.33 11.16
C PRO A 121 21.68 13.24 10.28
N LEU A 122 20.62 13.55 9.52
CA LEU A 122 19.88 12.58 8.69
C LEU A 122 20.17 12.73 7.19
N GLU A 123 20.98 13.69 6.80
CA GLU A 123 21.29 13.95 5.38
C GLU A 123 21.95 12.75 4.72
N PHE A 124 22.86 12.06 5.44
CA PHE A 124 23.49 10.86 4.92
C PHE A 124 22.49 9.69 4.77
N LEU A 125 21.56 9.50 5.71
CA LEU A 125 20.53 8.45 5.61
C LEU A 125 19.58 8.73 4.44
N ASN A 126 19.18 9.99 4.25
CA ASN A 126 18.40 10.40 3.10
C ASN A 126 19.11 10.07 1.78
N LYS A 127 20.42 10.33 1.70
CA LYS A 127 21.22 10.00 0.53
C LYS A 127 21.24 8.49 0.25
N GLU A 128 21.51 7.67 1.25
CA GLU A 128 21.51 6.20 1.09
C GLU A 128 20.13 5.67 0.70
N LEU A 129 19.05 6.21 1.30
CA LEU A 129 17.69 5.81 0.96
C LEU A 129 17.32 6.21 -0.47
N ASN A 130 17.74 7.38 -0.94
CA ASN A 130 17.54 7.78 -2.33
C ASN A 130 18.28 6.83 -3.29
N VAL A 131 19.52 6.45 -2.99
CA VAL A 131 20.27 5.45 -3.78
C VAL A 131 19.54 4.11 -3.81
N TRP A 132 18.96 3.68 -2.67
CA TRP A 132 18.13 2.47 -2.64
C TRP A 132 16.88 2.62 -3.52
N MET A 133 16.18 3.74 -3.43
CA MET A 133 14.98 4.03 -4.22
C MET A 133 15.28 4.08 -5.72
N GLU A 134 16.41 4.67 -6.13
CA GLU A 134 16.87 4.68 -7.52
C GLU A 134 17.11 3.26 -8.05
N LYS A 135 17.77 2.40 -7.25
CA LYS A 135 17.96 0.98 -7.60
C LYS A 135 16.63 0.26 -7.72
N PHE A 136 15.74 0.42 -6.74
CA PHE A 136 14.41 -0.19 -6.75
C PHE A 136 13.59 0.26 -7.97
N ALA A 137 13.63 1.57 -8.30
CA ALA A 137 12.99 2.14 -9.47
C ALA A 137 13.53 1.52 -10.78
N ALA A 138 14.85 1.46 -10.93
CA ALA A 138 15.51 0.87 -12.08
C ALA A 138 15.19 -0.63 -12.23
N GLU A 139 15.09 -1.36 -11.12
CA GLU A 139 14.74 -2.79 -11.13
C GLU A 139 13.32 -3.04 -11.65
N ILE A 140 12.32 -2.27 -11.20
CA ILE A 140 10.95 -2.41 -11.74
C ILE A 140 10.78 -1.67 -13.09
N GLY A 141 11.78 -0.86 -13.45
CA GLY A 141 11.89 -0.13 -14.70
C GLY A 141 10.96 1.07 -14.78
N VAL A 142 10.83 1.83 -13.69
CA VAL A 142 10.07 3.08 -13.61
C VAL A 142 10.98 4.21 -13.12
N VAL A 143 10.55 5.46 -13.28
CA VAL A 143 11.27 6.61 -12.68
C VAL A 143 11.20 6.62 -11.16
N MET A 144 12.19 7.25 -10.51
CA MET A 144 12.30 7.30 -9.04
C MET A 144 11.05 7.88 -8.36
N GLU A 145 10.42 8.89 -8.98
CA GLU A 145 9.22 9.56 -8.48
C GLU A 145 8.03 8.61 -8.39
N GLU A 146 7.94 7.63 -9.29
CA GLU A 146 6.85 6.65 -9.34
C GLU A 146 7.16 5.41 -8.48
N ALA A 147 8.43 5.13 -8.18
CA ALA A 147 8.84 3.97 -7.40
C ALA A 147 8.23 3.96 -5.99
N LYS A 148 8.05 5.13 -5.37
CA LYS A 148 7.42 5.24 -4.04
C LYS A 148 6.00 4.68 -4.02
N PHE A 149 5.26 4.82 -5.12
CA PHE A 149 3.93 4.24 -5.23
C PHE A 149 3.95 2.71 -5.10
N PHE A 150 4.90 2.05 -5.77
CA PHE A 150 5.04 0.60 -5.71
C PHE A 150 5.51 0.13 -4.33
N LEU A 151 6.42 0.86 -3.68
CA LEU A 151 6.84 0.55 -2.31
C LEU A 151 5.65 0.62 -1.33
N ASP A 152 4.81 1.65 -1.43
CA ASP A 152 3.64 1.77 -0.57
C ASP A 152 2.62 0.68 -0.81
N LEU A 153 2.41 0.35 -2.08
CA LEU A 153 1.52 -0.74 -2.48
C LEU A 153 2.02 -2.07 -1.91
N GLU A 154 3.31 -2.37 -2.05
CA GLU A 154 3.91 -3.58 -1.50
C GLU A 154 3.76 -3.65 0.01
N ALA A 155 3.98 -2.53 0.70
CA ALA A 155 3.84 -2.47 2.15
C ALA A 155 2.39 -2.72 2.60
N LEU A 156 1.39 -2.24 1.85
CA LEU A 156 -0.01 -2.53 2.13
C LEU A 156 -0.31 -4.02 2.02
N PHE A 157 0.29 -4.71 1.04
CA PHE A 157 0.13 -6.15 0.90
C PHE A 157 1.00 -6.96 1.86
N ALA A 158 2.05 -6.37 2.41
CA ALA A 158 2.93 -6.98 3.40
C ALA A 158 2.33 -6.93 4.80
N ASP A 159 1.40 -6.01 5.05
CA ASP A 159 0.74 -5.87 6.34
C ASP A 159 0.03 -7.17 6.74
N GLY A 160 0.34 -7.67 7.95
CA GLY A 160 -0.14 -8.96 8.44
C GLY A 160 0.58 -10.21 7.91
N ASN A 161 1.58 -10.08 7.03
CA ASN A 161 2.41 -11.21 6.58
C ASN A 161 3.75 -11.26 7.34
N GLU A 162 4.10 -12.45 7.84
CA GLU A 162 5.28 -12.64 8.70
C GLU A 162 6.61 -12.71 7.96
N SER A 163 6.62 -12.91 6.64
CA SER A 163 7.85 -13.14 5.85
C SER A 163 7.76 -12.53 4.46
N TYR A 164 7.15 -11.35 4.34
CA TYR A 164 6.93 -10.72 3.05
C TYR A 164 8.07 -9.79 2.65
N GLU A 165 8.77 -10.18 1.59
CA GLU A 165 9.86 -9.42 0.99
C GLU A 165 9.51 -8.96 -0.43
N ILE A 166 10.13 -7.86 -0.86
CA ILE A 166 10.00 -7.32 -2.21
C ILE A 166 10.60 -8.31 -3.21
N ASP A 167 9.85 -8.60 -4.28
CA ASP A 167 10.36 -9.33 -5.44
C ASP A 167 10.15 -8.47 -6.69
N THR A 168 11.19 -7.74 -7.09
CA THR A 168 11.13 -6.80 -8.21
C THR A 168 11.01 -7.49 -9.57
N SER A 169 11.40 -8.76 -9.68
CA SER A 169 11.32 -9.53 -10.93
C SER A 169 9.88 -9.66 -11.43
N MET A 170 8.93 -9.77 -10.49
CA MET A 170 7.50 -9.87 -10.74
C MET A 170 6.93 -8.72 -11.58
N TYR A 171 7.41 -7.51 -11.34
CA TYR A 171 6.97 -6.31 -12.06
C TYR A 171 7.37 -6.32 -13.54
N LYS A 172 8.52 -6.94 -13.85
CA LYS A 172 8.95 -7.13 -15.24
C LYS A 172 8.01 -8.11 -15.96
N TYR A 173 7.60 -9.19 -15.29
CA TYR A 173 6.67 -10.16 -15.86
C TYR A 173 5.28 -9.56 -16.12
N PHE A 174 4.80 -8.63 -15.29
CA PHE A 174 3.48 -7.99 -15.50
C PHE A 174 3.36 -7.20 -16.79
N LYS A 175 4.48 -6.67 -17.31
CA LYS A 175 4.50 -5.98 -18.61
C LYS A 175 4.11 -6.90 -19.76
N ILE A 176 4.31 -8.21 -19.61
CA ILE A 176 4.09 -9.22 -20.65
C ILE A 176 2.69 -9.85 -20.54
N LEU A 177 2.05 -9.77 -19.37
CA LEU A 177 0.71 -10.30 -19.14
C LEU A 177 -0.36 -9.32 -19.64
N THR A 178 -0.96 -9.64 -20.80
CA THR A 178 -2.15 -8.96 -21.32
C THR A 178 -3.41 -9.72 -20.92
N ASP A 179 -4.44 -9.00 -20.45
CA ASP A 179 -5.71 -9.59 -20.05
C ASP A 179 -6.40 -10.26 -21.26
N PHE A 180 -6.58 -11.59 -21.16
CA PHE A 180 -7.22 -12.46 -22.14
C PHE A 180 -8.71 -12.17 -22.41
N LYS A 181 -9.30 -11.17 -21.76
CA LYS A 181 -10.65 -10.65 -22.07
C LYS A 181 -10.69 -9.22 -22.59
N SER A 182 -9.66 -8.41 -22.36
CA SER A 182 -9.69 -6.97 -22.69
C SER A 182 -8.51 -6.47 -23.52
N SER A 183 -7.59 -7.36 -23.91
CA SER A 183 -6.36 -7.08 -24.69
C SER A 183 -5.43 -6.04 -24.05
N LYS A 184 -5.67 -5.63 -22.81
CA LYS A 184 -4.88 -4.61 -22.10
C LYS A 184 -3.89 -5.26 -21.14
N PRO A 185 -2.62 -4.80 -21.10
CA PRO A 185 -1.60 -5.30 -20.16
C PRO A 185 -1.95 -4.97 -18.72
N TRP A 186 -1.50 -5.80 -17.77
CA TRP A 186 -1.76 -5.55 -16.34
C TRP A 186 -1.03 -4.30 -15.83
N LEU A 187 0.14 -4.04 -16.42
CA LEU A 187 0.96 -2.85 -16.27
C LEU A 187 1.51 -2.48 -17.65
N ALA A 188 1.34 -1.24 -18.11
CA ALA A 188 2.05 -0.72 -19.29
C ALA A 188 2.94 0.44 -18.91
N LEU A 189 4.20 0.37 -19.36
CA LEU A 189 5.12 1.47 -19.26
C LEU A 189 5.36 2.09 -20.62
N LYS A 190 5.51 3.41 -20.63
CA LYS A 190 5.96 4.17 -21.79
C LYS A 190 6.93 5.23 -21.29
N ASP A 191 8.11 5.31 -21.90
CA ASP A 191 9.14 6.28 -21.54
C ASP A 191 9.46 6.27 -20.03
N GLU A 192 9.60 5.06 -19.46
CA GLU A 192 9.84 4.82 -18.01
C GLU A 192 8.71 5.26 -17.06
N HIS A 193 7.55 5.63 -17.59
CA HIS A 193 6.37 6.02 -16.80
C HIS A 193 5.24 5.01 -16.90
N VAL A 194 4.47 4.87 -15.82
CA VAL A 194 3.26 4.03 -15.80
C VAL A 194 2.12 4.71 -16.54
N GLU A 195 1.72 4.18 -17.70
CA GLU A 195 0.55 4.67 -18.46
C GLU A 195 -0.72 3.87 -18.21
N ILE A 196 -0.60 2.55 -17.98
CA ILE A 196 -1.75 1.67 -17.74
C ILE A 196 -1.49 0.87 -16.48
N LEU A 197 -2.47 0.85 -15.59
CA LEU A 197 -2.41 0.14 -14.33
C LEU A 197 -3.73 -0.57 -14.06
N ASN A 198 -3.71 -1.91 -14.14
CA ASN A 198 -4.85 -2.76 -13.87
C ASN A 198 -4.70 -3.48 -12.52
N PHE A 199 -5.13 -2.81 -11.47
CA PHE A 199 -5.27 -3.32 -10.11
C PHE A 199 -6.64 -3.97 -9.89
N ASN A 200 -6.85 -5.16 -10.42
CA ASN A 200 -7.93 -6.00 -9.91
C ASN A 200 -7.38 -6.92 -8.80
N TYR A 201 -8.05 -6.98 -7.65
CA TYR A 201 -7.66 -7.76 -6.47
C TYR A 201 -7.23 -9.19 -6.82
N PHE A 202 -8.02 -9.86 -7.66
CA PHE A 202 -7.78 -11.25 -8.03
C PHE A 202 -6.44 -11.44 -8.74
N ASN A 203 -6.12 -10.54 -9.67
CA ASN A 203 -4.94 -10.63 -10.50
C ASN A 203 -3.67 -10.52 -9.64
N TRP A 204 -3.59 -9.49 -8.80
CA TRP A 204 -2.41 -9.25 -7.98
C TRP A 204 -2.22 -10.25 -6.85
N LYS A 205 -3.31 -10.65 -6.17
CA LYS A 205 -3.25 -11.72 -5.15
C LYS A 205 -2.76 -13.02 -5.76
N PHE A 206 -3.34 -13.41 -6.89
CA PHE A 206 -2.95 -14.62 -7.61
C PHE A 206 -1.45 -14.65 -7.88
N LEU A 207 -0.90 -13.57 -8.43
CA LEU A 207 0.52 -13.51 -8.78
C LEU A 207 1.42 -13.62 -7.55
N LYS A 208 1.09 -12.85 -6.52
CA LYS A 208 1.86 -12.82 -5.27
C LYS A 208 1.91 -14.19 -4.59
N GLU A 209 0.83 -14.96 -4.67
CA GLU A 209 0.76 -16.33 -4.14
C GLU A 209 1.38 -17.38 -5.08
N ASN A 210 1.65 -17.05 -6.34
CA ASN A 210 2.06 -18.02 -7.37
C ASN A 210 3.35 -17.59 -8.13
N LYS A 211 4.24 -16.85 -7.48
CA LYS A 211 5.47 -16.29 -8.09
C LYS A 211 6.29 -17.33 -8.88
N GLY A 212 6.63 -18.47 -8.26
CA GLY A 212 7.38 -19.55 -8.91
C GLY A 212 6.64 -20.24 -10.07
N ASN A 213 5.30 -20.19 -10.06
CA ASN A 213 4.50 -20.69 -11.18
C ASN A 213 4.58 -19.73 -12.37
N ILE A 214 4.65 -18.41 -12.17
CA ILE A 214 4.69 -17.43 -13.26
C ILE A 214 5.90 -17.61 -14.15
N GLU A 215 7.09 -17.81 -13.57
CA GLU A 215 8.30 -18.07 -14.37
C GLU A 215 8.16 -19.33 -15.22
N SER A 216 7.46 -20.34 -14.69
CA SER A 216 7.15 -21.58 -15.41
C SER A 216 6.07 -21.35 -16.48
N ILE A 217 5.06 -20.51 -16.22
CA ILE A 217 4.01 -20.12 -17.17
C ILE A 217 4.60 -19.43 -18.39
N MET A 218 5.58 -18.55 -18.19
CA MET A 218 6.21 -17.79 -19.27
C MET A 218 6.98 -18.68 -20.26
N LYS A 219 7.32 -19.91 -19.86
CA LYS A 219 7.96 -20.91 -20.72
C LYS A 219 6.94 -21.75 -21.51
N LEU A 220 5.64 -21.67 -21.17
CA LEU A 220 4.59 -22.40 -21.86
C LEU A 220 4.19 -21.68 -23.15
N SER A 221 4.04 -22.43 -24.24
CA SER A 221 3.66 -21.92 -25.55
C SER A 221 2.21 -21.35 -25.61
N SER A 222 1.42 -21.49 -24.55
CA SER A 222 0.03 -21.00 -24.47
C SER A 222 -0.40 -20.67 -23.02
N PRO A 223 -0.03 -19.49 -22.50
CA PRO A 223 -0.31 -19.04 -21.13
C PRO A 223 -1.81 -19.00 -20.76
N ASP A 224 -2.69 -18.86 -21.77
CA ASP A 224 -4.15 -18.87 -21.64
C ASP A 224 -4.74 -20.05 -20.86
N LEU A 225 -4.24 -21.26 -21.12
CA LEU A 225 -4.81 -22.50 -20.56
C LEU A 225 -4.50 -22.64 -19.07
N PHE A 226 -3.28 -22.24 -18.68
CA PHE A 226 -2.85 -22.26 -17.28
C PHE A 226 -3.63 -21.20 -16.48
N LEU A 227 -3.75 -19.97 -16.99
CA LEU A 227 -4.48 -18.92 -16.27
C LEU A 227 -5.98 -19.23 -16.09
N ARG A 228 -6.58 -20.01 -17.00
CA ARG A 228 -7.96 -20.54 -16.83
C ARG A 228 -8.08 -21.55 -15.67
N SER A 229 -7.04 -22.31 -15.32
CA SER A 229 -7.11 -23.23 -14.18
C SER A 229 -7.07 -22.51 -12.83
N PHE A 230 -6.45 -21.32 -12.75
CA PHE A 230 -6.37 -20.54 -11.52
C PHE A 230 -7.64 -19.76 -11.17
N GLN A 231 -8.45 -19.40 -12.17
CA GLN A 231 -9.75 -18.75 -11.94
C GLN A 231 -10.71 -19.59 -11.08
N LYS A 232 -10.44 -20.90 -10.93
CA LYS A 232 -11.28 -21.81 -10.16
C LYS A 232 -10.90 -21.89 -8.68
N PHE A 233 -9.76 -21.36 -8.24
CA PHE A 233 -9.15 -21.81 -6.97
C PHE A 233 -8.93 -20.79 -5.85
N ASN A 234 -9.28 -19.50 -5.95
CA ASN A 234 -9.01 -18.63 -4.78
C ASN A 234 -10.01 -17.49 -4.50
N LEU A 235 -10.92 -17.77 -3.59
CA LEU A 235 -11.65 -16.81 -2.76
C LEU A 235 -11.52 -17.40 -1.35
N MET A 236 -10.77 -16.79 -0.44
CA MET A 236 -11.34 -15.92 0.59
C MET A 236 -10.18 -15.35 1.41
N HIS A 237 -10.07 -14.03 1.51
CA HIS A 237 -9.77 -13.33 2.76
C HIS A 237 -10.26 -11.87 2.61
N ASN A 238 -10.91 -11.39 3.67
CA ASN A 238 -11.85 -10.27 3.66
C ASN A 238 -11.25 -9.06 4.37
N ASP A 239 -10.40 -8.30 3.69
CA ASP A 239 -10.05 -6.95 4.16
C ASP A 239 -10.30 -5.92 3.05
N SER A 240 -10.77 -4.74 3.44
CA SER A 240 -10.93 -3.59 2.55
C SER A 240 -9.57 -3.16 2.03
N MET A 241 -9.38 -3.13 0.71
CA MET A 241 -8.15 -2.58 0.15
C MET A 241 -8.13 -1.06 0.37
N LYS A 242 -6.96 -0.52 0.72
CA LYS A 242 -6.69 0.92 0.71
C LYS A 242 -5.77 1.22 -0.47
N ILE A 243 -5.97 2.36 -1.13
CA ILE A 243 -5.03 2.85 -2.16
C ILE A 243 -4.10 3.86 -1.49
N PRO A 244 -2.78 3.74 -1.64
CA PRO A 244 -1.85 4.66 -0.99
C PRO A 244 -1.92 6.04 -1.64
N GLU A 245 -1.69 7.10 -0.86
CA GLU A 245 -1.66 8.49 -1.36
C GLU A 245 -0.57 8.72 -2.41
N SER A 246 0.45 7.87 -2.46
CA SER A 246 1.46 7.90 -3.51
C SER A 246 0.92 7.55 -4.89
N ILE A 247 -0.33 7.09 -5.04
CA ILE A 247 -0.96 6.92 -6.36
C ILE A 247 -0.91 8.23 -7.17
N GLY A 248 -1.00 9.39 -6.50
CA GLY A 248 -0.90 10.70 -7.15
C GLY A 248 0.48 11.01 -7.76
N LEU A 249 1.50 10.20 -7.50
CA LEU A 249 2.82 10.32 -8.13
C LEU A 249 2.81 9.85 -9.59
N LEU A 250 1.84 9.01 -9.98
CA LEU A 250 1.71 8.47 -11.34
C LEU A 250 1.10 9.48 -12.33
N LYS A 251 1.74 10.64 -12.51
CA LYS A 251 1.19 11.77 -13.28
C LYS A 251 0.94 11.47 -14.76
N HIS A 252 1.60 10.45 -15.31
CA HIS A 252 1.45 9.99 -16.70
C HIS A 252 0.40 8.89 -16.87
N LEU A 253 -0.24 8.46 -15.78
CA LEU A 253 -1.23 7.39 -15.81
C LEU A 253 -2.45 7.81 -16.62
N LYS A 254 -2.75 7.06 -17.67
CA LYS A 254 -3.90 7.27 -18.58
C LYS A 254 -5.05 6.33 -18.26
N VAL A 255 -4.75 5.11 -17.84
CA VAL A 255 -5.77 4.09 -17.56
C VAL A 255 -5.53 3.49 -16.19
N LEU A 256 -6.49 3.67 -15.29
CA LEU A 256 -6.49 3.08 -13.96
C LEU A 256 -7.72 2.20 -13.78
N ASN A 257 -7.50 0.93 -13.52
CA ASN A 257 -8.55 -0.03 -13.20
C ASN A 257 -8.36 -0.57 -11.80
N LEU A 258 -9.26 -0.17 -10.91
CA LEU A 258 -9.33 -0.51 -9.50
C LEU A 258 -10.59 -1.34 -9.20
N SER A 259 -11.15 -2.01 -10.22
CA SER A 259 -12.38 -2.76 -10.05
C SER A 259 -12.21 -3.99 -9.16
N ARG A 260 -13.25 -4.36 -8.42
CA ARG A 260 -13.30 -5.55 -7.55
C ARG A 260 -12.30 -5.54 -6.38
N ASN A 261 -12.02 -4.38 -5.80
CA ASN A 261 -11.06 -4.21 -4.69
C ASN A 261 -11.72 -3.96 -3.32
N LYS A 262 -13.06 -4.00 -3.23
CA LYS A 262 -13.82 -3.68 -2.00
C LYS A 262 -13.49 -2.28 -1.43
N LEU A 263 -13.08 -1.34 -2.29
CA LEU A 263 -12.73 0.02 -1.86
C LEU A 263 -13.94 0.72 -1.26
N THR A 264 -13.78 1.33 -0.09
CA THR A 264 -14.81 2.17 0.54
C THR A 264 -14.59 3.66 0.23
N SER A 265 -13.35 4.06 -0.02
CA SER A 265 -12.95 5.43 -0.36
C SER A 265 -11.79 5.43 -1.35
N ILE A 266 -11.53 6.60 -1.95
CA ILE A 266 -10.44 6.87 -2.87
C ILE A 266 -9.58 8.00 -2.25
N PRO A 267 -8.24 7.90 -2.27
CA PRO A 267 -7.36 8.92 -1.70
C PRO A 267 -7.48 10.25 -2.43
N ASP A 268 -7.28 11.36 -1.72
CA ASP A 268 -7.42 12.71 -2.30
C ASP A 268 -6.35 13.02 -3.34
N SER A 269 -5.16 12.41 -3.22
CA SER A 269 -4.10 12.43 -4.22
C SER A 269 -4.51 11.91 -5.60
N ILE A 270 -5.64 11.21 -5.74
CA ILE A 270 -6.18 10.82 -7.05
C ILE A 270 -6.33 12.05 -7.96
N SER A 271 -6.64 13.21 -7.39
CA SER A 271 -6.74 14.51 -8.09
C SER A 271 -5.46 14.93 -8.82
N SER A 272 -4.31 14.36 -8.46
CA SER A 272 -3.01 14.64 -9.10
C SER A 272 -2.80 13.87 -10.41
N LEU A 273 -3.69 12.93 -10.76
CA LEU A 273 -3.61 12.15 -11.99
C LEU A 273 -4.09 12.95 -13.21
N SER A 274 -3.38 14.02 -13.57
CA SER A 274 -3.79 14.98 -14.60
C SER A 274 -3.91 14.38 -16.02
N SER A 275 -3.25 13.25 -16.29
CA SER A 275 -3.29 12.55 -17.59
C SER A 275 -4.34 11.44 -17.66
N ILE A 276 -5.14 11.22 -16.61
CA ILE A 276 -6.06 10.08 -16.57
C ILE A 276 -7.22 10.25 -17.56
N GLU A 277 -7.41 9.26 -18.42
CA GLU A 277 -8.46 9.24 -19.44
C GLU A 277 -9.54 8.21 -19.11
N SER A 278 -9.18 7.13 -18.41
CA SER A 278 -10.09 6.04 -18.08
C SER A 278 -9.89 5.57 -16.65
N LEU A 279 -10.93 5.75 -15.82
CA LEU A 279 -10.97 5.29 -14.43
C LEU A 279 -12.09 4.25 -14.23
N ASN A 280 -11.71 3.04 -13.84
CA ASN A 280 -12.64 1.97 -13.52
C ASN A 280 -12.62 1.64 -12.03
N LEU A 281 -13.68 2.00 -11.34
CA LEU A 281 -13.94 1.79 -9.92
C LEU A 281 -15.12 0.84 -9.67
N SER A 282 -15.52 0.07 -10.69
CA SER A 282 -16.69 -0.80 -10.57
C SER A 282 -16.50 -1.96 -9.58
N ARG A 283 -17.61 -2.42 -8.98
CA ARG A 283 -17.62 -3.56 -8.03
C ARG A 283 -16.75 -3.29 -6.80
N ASN A 284 -16.93 -2.11 -6.22
CA ASN A 284 -16.34 -1.71 -4.95
C ASN A 284 -17.46 -1.41 -3.93
N ASN A 285 -17.10 -0.84 -2.79
CA ASN A 285 -18.02 -0.46 -1.72
C ASN A 285 -18.12 1.08 -1.57
N ILE A 286 -17.96 1.82 -2.67
CA ILE A 286 -17.91 3.29 -2.65
C ILE A 286 -19.31 3.84 -2.43
N SER A 287 -19.49 4.73 -1.45
CA SER A 287 -20.78 5.34 -1.12
C SER A 287 -21.01 6.72 -1.75
N GLU A 288 -19.96 7.38 -2.22
CA GLU A 288 -20.03 8.71 -2.81
C GLU A 288 -18.99 8.92 -3.91
N ILE A 289 -19.29 9.84 -4.83
CA ILE A 289 -18.32 10.34 -5.81
C ILE A 289 -17.63 11.54 -5.15
N SER A 290 -16.37 11.40 -4.76
CA SER A 290 -15.63 12.49 -4.11
C SER A 290 -15.29 13.61 -5.09
N ASP A 291 -15.16 14.84 -4.59
CA ASP A 291 -14.75 15.99 -5.40
C ASP A 291 -13.36 15.79 -6.03
N SER A 292 -12.50 15.01 -5.39
CA SER A 292 -11.19 14.61 -5.91
C SER A 292 -11.28 13.85 -7.24
N ILE A 293 -12.35 13.08 -7.50
CA ILE A 293 -12.60 12.46 -8.82
C ILE A 293 -13.06 13.52 -9.83
N CYS A 294 -13.85 14.50 -9.38
CA CYS A 294 -14.40 15.56 -10.20
C CYS A 294 -13.36 16.59 -10.68
N THR A 295 -12.10 16.54 -10.20
CA THR A 295 -10.99 17.39 -10.68
C THR A 295 -10.23 16.79 -11.86
N LEU A 296 -10.55 15.56 -12.26
CA LEU A 296 -9.86 14.84 -13.34
C LEU A 296 -10.30 15.30 -14.73
N THR A 297 -9.95 16.52 -15.11
CA THR A 297 -10.42 17.18 -16.36
C THR A 297 -10.05 16.46 -17.65
N SER A 298 -9.06 15.56 -17.63
CA SER A 298 -8.69 14.68 -18.75
C SER A 298 -9.59 13.44 -18.89
N LEU A 299 -10.43 13.15 -17.90
CA LEU A 299 -11.17 11.90 -17.81
C LEU A 299 -12.26 11.80 -18.88
N GLN A 300 -12.20 10.74 -19.68
CA GLN A 300 -13.15 10.45 -20.76
C GLN A 300 -14.11 9.32 -20.41
N LYS A 301 -13.66 8.38 -19.57
CA LYS A 301 -14.44 7.19 -19.17
C LYS A 301 -14.37 6.99 -17.67
N LEU A 302 -15.53 7.04 -17.02
CA LEU A 302 -15.67 6.76 -15.59
C LEU A 302 -16.65 5.60 -15.39
N ASN A 303 -16.18 4.52 -14.76
CA ASN A 303 -17.02 3.38 -14.41
C ASN A 303 -17.11 3.22 -12.90
N LEU A 304 -18.29 3.51 -12.35
CA LEU A 304 -18.63 3.40 -10.93
C LEU A 304 -19.75 2.37 -10.69
N SER A 305 -20.05 1.51 -11.67
CA SER A 305 -21.11 0.50 -11.55
C SER A 305 -20.86 -0.49 -10.40
N HIS A 306 -21.93 -1.08 -9.84
CA HIS A 306 -21.83 -2.00 -8.72
C HIS A 306 -21.10 -1.37 -7.50
N ASN A 307 -21.62 -0.26 -7.00
CA ASN A 307 -21.17 0.41 -5.78
C ASN A 307 -22.40 0.78 -4.92
N PHE A 308 -22.24 1.63 -3.91
CA PHE A 308 -23.30 2.09 -3.01
C PHE A 308 -23.60 3.59 -3.14
N ILE A 309 -23.34 4.19 -4.31
CA ILE A 309 -23.49 5.63 -4.53
C ILE A 309 -24.95 6.04 -4.50
N GLU A 310 -25.28 7.08 -3.72
CA GLU A 310 -26.65 7.58 -3.57
C GLU A 310 -26.95 8.83 -4.40
N LYS A 311 -25.94 9.65 -4.64
CA LYS A 311 -26.08 10.95 -5.31
C LYS A 311 -24.94 11.18 -6.30
N ILE A 312 -25.25 11.92 -7.36
CA ILE A 312 -24.27 12.44 -8.31
C ILE A 312 -24.01 13.91 -7.92
N PRO A 313 -22.77 14.29 -7.58
CA PRO A 313 -22.48 15.65 -7.16
C PRO A 313 -22.55 16.61 -8.36
N HIS A 314 -22.89 17.87 -8.12
CA HIS A 314 -22.88 18.90 -9.18
C HIS A 314 -21.49 19.10 -9.78
N SER A 315 -20.42 18.87 -9.00
CA SER A 315 -19.03 18.96 -9.43
C SER A 315 -18.68 17.96 -10.54
N ILE A 316 -19.50 16.92 -10.80
CA ILE A 316 -19.28 16.00 -11.92
C ILE A 316 -19.18 16.74 -13.27
N LYS A 317 -19.82 17.91 -13.39
CA LYS A 317 -19.78 18.78 -14.58
C LYS A 317 -18.38 19.31 -14.92
N ASN A 318 -17.48 19.34 -13.94
CA ASN A 318 -16.08 19.74 -14.15
C ASN A 318 -15.32 18.75 -15.02
N LEU A 319 -15.84 17.53 -15.20
CA LEU A 319 -15.28 16.52 -16.10
C LEU A 319 -15.70 16.81 -17.55
N GLU A 320 -15.19 17.90 -18.10
CA GLU A 320 -15.60 18.45 -19.42
C GLU A 320 -15.36 17.49 -20.59
N LYS A 321 -14.35 16.60 -20.46
CA LYS A 321 -14.01 15.59 -21.48
C LYS A 321 -14.72 14.25 -21.28
N LEU A 322 -15.52 14.10 -20.22
CA LEU A 322 -16.19 12.85 -19.93
C LEU A 322 -17.18 12.53 -21.06
N ARG A 323 -17.13 11.29 -21.54
CA ARG A 323 -18.03 10.77 -22.59
C ARG A 323 -18.83 9.59 -22.11
N ILE A 324 -18.22 8.72 -21.30
CA ILE A 324 -18.85 7.50 -20.81
C ILE A 324 -18.92 7.53 -19.29
N LEU A 325 -20.14 7.45 -18.75
CA LEU A 325 -20.39 7.36 -17.31
C LEU A 325 -21.24 6.12 -17.00
N LYS A 326 -20.65 5.14 -16.33
CA LYS A 326 -21.36 3.91 -15.93
C LYS A 326 -21.70 3.96 -14.45
N LEU A 327 -23.00 3.95 -14.14
CA LEU A 327 -23.53 4.08 -12.77
C LEU A 327 -24.52 2.99 -12.38
N HIS A 328 -24.78 2.02 -13.26
CA HIS A 328 -25.71 0.94 -12.96
C HIS A 328 -25.38 0.16 -11.69
N LYS A 329 -26.42 -0.38 -11.04
CA LYS A 329 -26.30 -1.12 -9.76
C LYS A 329 -25.62 -0.29 -8.66
N ASN A 330 -26.10 0.94 -8.49
CA ASN A 330 -25.86 1.82 -7.34
C ASN A 330 -27.19 2.09 -6.60
N LYS A 331 -27.19 2.99 -5.62
CA LYS A 331 -28.36 3.42 -4.84
C LYS A 331 -28.88 4.80 -5.26
N ILE A 332 -28.67 5.18 -6.52
CA ILE A 332 -29.00 6.52 -7.02
C ILE A 332 -30.52 6.64 -7.19
N ASN A 333 -31.14 7.46 -6.34
CA ASN A 333 -32.59 7.67 -6.35
C ASN A 333 -33.02 8.82 -7.29
N ASN A 334 -32.16 9.82 -7.47
CA ASN A 334 -32.43 10.99 -8.31
C ASN A 334 -31.28 11.20 -9.28
N PHE A 335 -31.59 11.18 -10.58
CA PHE A 335 -30.64 11.59 -11.62
C PHE A 335 -30.83 13.09 -11.91
N PRO A 336 -29.76 13.86 -12.15
CA PRO A 336 -29.88 15.23 -12.64
C PRO A 336 -30.74 15.28 -13.91
N ASP A 337 -31.49 16.38 -14.06
CA ASP A 337 -32.48 16.56 -15.12
C ASP A 337 -31.86 16.34 -16.50
N SER A 338 -32.55 15.54 -17.34
CA SER A 338 -32.19 15.31 -18.74
C SER A 338 -32.15 16.58 -19.60
N SER A 339 -32.77 17.67 -19.14
CA SER A 339 -32.68 19.00 -19.78
C SER A 339 -31.29 19.65 -19.65
N ASP A 340 -30.45 19.17 -18.73
CA ASP A 340 -29.10 19.66 -18.50
C ASP A 340 -28.16 19.22 -19.64
N GLN A 341 -27.65 20.20 -20.39
CA GLN A 341 -26.83 20.01 -21.59
C GLN A 341 -25.59 19.16 -21.34
N TYR A 342 -25.05 19.17 -20.11
CA TYR A 342 -23.91 18.33 -19.76
C TYR A 342 -24.29 16.85 -19.84
N PHE A 343 -25.38 16.45 -19.16
CA PHE A 343 -25.80 15.05 -19.07
C PHE A 343 -26.38 14.51 -20.36
N SER A 344 -26.95 15.36 -21.22
CA SER A 344 -27.43 14.95 -22.54
C SER A 344 -26.30 14.60 -23.52
N SER A 345 -25.09 15.11 -23.29
CA SER A 345 -23.90 14.80 -24.09
C SER A 345 -23.17 13.52 -23.69
N LEU A 346 -23.55 12.90 -22.57
CA LEU A 346 -22.91 11.72 -22.00
C LEU A 346 -23.59 10.42 -22.44
N GLU A 347 -22.78 9.41 -22.75
CA GLU A 347 -23.23 8.02 -22.81
C GLU A 347 -23.34 7.47 -21.38
N ILE A 348 -24.55 7.53 -20.82
CA ILE A 348 -24.81 7.13 -19.42
C ILE A 348 -25.46 5.75 -19.36
N PHE A 349 -24.78 4.79 -18.72
CA PHE A 349 -25.30 3.44 -18.50
C PHE A 349 -25.88 3.28 -17.09
N ARG A 350 -27.21 3.13 -17.00
CA ARG A 350 -27.98 3.18 -15.74
C ARG A 350 -28.58 1.84 -15.27
N ILE A 351 -28.59 0.77 -16.07
CA ILE A 351 -29.35 -0.49 -15.81
C ILE A 351 -28.60 -1.50 -14.92
#